data_AF-A0A7V0JSS7-F1
#
_entry.id   AF-A0A7V0JSS7-F1
#
_cell.length_a   1.000
_cell.length_b   1.000
_cell.length_c   1.000
_cell.angle_alpha   90.00
_cell.angle_beta   90.00
_cell.angle_gamma   90.00
#
_symmetry.space_group_name_H-M   'P 1'
#
loop_
_entity.id
_entity.type
_entity.pdbx_description
1 polymer ?
#
loop_
_entity_poly.entity_id
_entity_poly.type
_entity_poly.pdbx_seq_one_letter_code
_entity_poly.pdbx_strand_id
1 'polypeptide(L)'
;MILSICHRFIKPICLAIPLLAVAWVIFLSVQHYLSDKPHVSESIAPERNPALKQRITGFRFQGFHDGKKVITIKADKFTIEKKKLGFFRLALMNEARLANAFIRIFCEEAPTTPGDSKASSNSRPGQSMSFGHVFSKDSLPPMAVKRVFSVMMAPVRIEVYEGKSLVTAISARTGTIRLRRREILFKGSVKVVSGARVLKTDQLRVIPDRGVLRTDYPFVLKDHENRINGKHLLANLFLNPLVEQ
;
A
#
# COMPACT_ATOMS: atom_id res chain seq x y z
N MET A 1 -56.71 -39.24 8.30
CA MET A 1 -56.27 -39.85 7.03
C MET A 1 -55.60 -38.86 6.04
N ILE A 2 -55.40 -37.58 6.40
CA ILE A 2 -54.84 -36.56 5.49
C ILE A 2 -53.31 -36.35 5.69
N LEU A 3 -52.74 -36.70 6.86
CA LEU A 3 -51.30 -36.51 7.14
C LEU A 3 -50.36 -37.51 6.44
N SER A 4 -50.85 -38.63 5.90
CA SER A 4 -50.00 -39.67 5.31
C SER A 4 -49.61 -39.41 3.84
N ILE A 5 -50.34 -38.51 3.16
CA ILE A 5 -50.15 -38.23 1.73
C ILE A 5 -49.00 -37.23 1.49
N CYS A 6 -48.69 -36.36 2.46
CA CYS A 6 -47.66 -35.33 2.31
C CYS A 6 -46.23 -35.88 2.27
N HIS A 7 -45.94 -36.99 2.96
CA HIS A 7 -44.57 -37.50 3.08
C HIS A 7 -44.06 -38.23 1.81
N ARG A 8 -44.94 -38.62 0.88
CA ARG A 8 -44.54 -39.27 -0.38
C ARG A 8 -44.11 -38.29 -1.47
N PHE A 9 -44.52 -37.02 -1.41
CA PHE A 9 -44.18 -36.02 -2.43
C PHE A 9 -42.99 -35.11 -2.05
N ILE A 10 -42.64 -35.01 -0.76
CA ILE A 10 -41.56 -34.11 -0.30
C ILE A 10 -40.15 -34.65 -0.64
N LYS A 11 -39.97 -35.97 -0.65
CA LYS A 11 -38.67 -36.62 -0.94
C LYS A 11 -38.15 -36.38 -2.38
N PRO A 12 -38.96 -36.50 -3.44
CA PRO A 12 -38.46 -36.21 -4.80
C PRO A 12 -38.17 -34.72 -5.03
N ILE A 13 -38.90 -33.81 -4.36
CA ILE A 13 -38.72 -32.36 -4.51
C ILE A 13 -37.39 -31.90 -3.90
N CYS A 14 -36.98 -32.45 -2.75
CA CYS A 14 -35.69 -32.09 -2.13
C CYS A 14 -34.47 -32.54 -2.97
N LEU A 15 -34.59 -33.59 -3.78
CA LEU A 15 -33.51 -34.06 -4.67
C LEU A 15 -33.43 -33.29 -5.99
N ALA A 16 -34.53 -32.69 -6.45
CA ALA A 16 -34.55 -31.92 -7.69
C ALA A 16 -33.83 -30.56 -7.58
N ILE A 17 -33.85 -29.94 -6.39
CA ILE A 17 -33.25 -28.62 -6.13
C ILE A 17 -31.72 -28.60 -6.36
N PRO A 18 -30.90 -29.53 -5.82
CA PRO A 18 -29.46 -29.53 -6.06
C PRO A 18 -29.12 -29.81 -7.53
N LEU A 19 -29.88 -30.66 -8.23
CA LEU A 19 -29.69 -30.92 -9.65
C LEU A 19 -29.95 -29.67 -10.50
N LEU A 20 -31.00 -28.91 -10.18
CA LEU A 20 -31.25 -27.60 -10.82
C LEU A 20 -30.15 -26.60 -10.54
N ALA A 21 -29.60 -26.55 -9.31
CA ALA A 21 -28.49 -25.66 -8.97
C ALA A 21 -27.21 -26.01 -9.76
N VAL A 22 -26.88 -27.30 -9.89
CA VAL A 22 -25.72 -27.74 -10.69
C VAL A 22 -25.95 -27.44 -12.18
N ALA A 23 -27.13 -27.74 -12.72
CA ALA A 23 -27.47 -27.41 -14.11
C ALA A 23 -27.40 -25.90 -14.37
N TRP A 24 -27.84 -25.07 -13.42
CA TRP A 24 -27.74 -23.62 -13.50
C TRP A 24 -26.29 -23.12 -13.50
N VAL A 25 -25.42 -23.69 -12.65
CA VAL A 25 -23.98 -23.35 -12.63
C VAL A 25 -23.30 -23.76 -13.94
N ILE A 26 -23.62 -24.94 -14.48
CA ILE A 26 -23.11 -25.39 -15.77
C ILE A 26 -23.60 -24.45 -16.88
N PHE A 27 -24.89 -24.12 -16.92
CA PHE A 27 -25.46 -23.18 -17.90
C PHE A 27 -24.78 -21.81 -17.84
N LEU A 28 -24.57 -21.25 -16.63
CA LEU A 28 -23.84 -20.00 -16.46
C LEU A 28 -22.38 -20.12 -16.93
N SER A 29 -21.70 -21.24 -16.69
CA SER A 29 -20.33 -21.47 -17.17
C SER A 29 -20.25 -21.54 -18.69
N VAL A 30 -21.23 -22.19 -19.33
CA VAL A 30 -21.33 -22.29 -20.80
C VAL A 30 -21.67 -20.93 -21.41
N GLN A 31 -22.61 -20.18 -20.83
CA GLN A 31 -22.90 -18.81 -21.27
C GLN A 31 -21.68 -17.89 -21.14
N HIS A 32 -20.88 -18.05 -20.09
CA HIS A 32 -19.62 -17.31 -19.93
C HIS A 32 -18.58 -17.72 -20.96
N TYR A 33 -18.45 -19.02 -21.25
CA TYR A 33 -17.53 -19.51 -22.28
C TYR A 33 -17.94 -19.08 -23.70
N LEU A 34 -19.25 -19.01 -23.97
CA LEU A 34 -19.78 -18.57 -25.26
C LEU A 34 -19.78 -17.04 -25.43
N SER A 35 -19.79 -16.27 -24.34
CA SER A 35 -19.71 -14.80 -24.36
C SER A 35 -18.28 -14.27 -24.60
N ASP A 36 -17.25 -15.11 -24.53
CA ASP A 36 -15.86 -14.77 -24.88
C ASP A 36 -15.56 -14.93 -26.38
N LYS A 37 -16.50 -14.57 -27.25
CA LYS A 37 -16.18 -14.28 -28.66
C LYS A 37 -15.91 -12.77 -28.80
N PRO A 38 -14.69 -12.34 -29.13
CA PRO A 38 -14.43 -10.93 -29.39
C PRO A 38 -15.18 -10.52 -30.65
N HIS A 39 -16.27 -9.76 -30.48
CA HIS A 39 -16.90 -9.04 -31.56
C HIS A 39 -15.94 -7.91 -31.97
N VAL A 40 -15.20 -8.13 -33.06
CA VAL A 40 -14.67 -7.03 -33.86
C VAL A 40 -15.88 -6.36 -34.49
N SER A 41 -16.29 -5.23 -33.93
CA SER A 41 -17.29 -4.35 -34.53
C SER A 41 -16.64 -3.01 -34.76
N GLU A 42 -16.24 -2.80 -36.01
CA GLU A 42 -15.83 -1.53 -36.57
C GLU A 42 -17.10 -0.69 -36.73
N SER A 43 -17.35 0.22 -35.79
CA SER A 43 -18.47 1.16 -35.86
C SER A 43 -18.00 2.51 -35.35
N ILE A 44 -17.85 3.43 -36.32
CA ILE A 44 -17.66 4.85 -36.11
C ILE A 44 -18.96 5.40 -35.54
N ALA A 45 -18.96 5.67 -34.24
CA ALA A 45 -20.03 6.36 -33.52
C ALA A 45 -19.40 7.30 -32.47
N PRO A 46 -20.05 8.43 -32.18
CA PRO A 46 -19.40 9.64 -31.67
C PRO A 46 -18.82 9.44 -30.28
N GLU A 47 -17.70 10.13 -30.05
CA GLU A 47 -16.84 10.13 -28.88
C GLU A 47 -17.64 10.37 -27.58
N ARG A 48 -18.23 9.30 -27.04
CA ARG A 48 -18.78 9.27 -25.68
C ARG A 48 -17.61 9.31 -24.70
N ASN A 49 -17.26 10.52 -24.32
CA ASN A 49 -16.26 10.91 -23.33
C ASN A 49 -16.22 9.93 -22.13
N PRO A 50 -15.27 8.99 -22.08
CA PRO A 50 -15.26 7.96 -21.04
C PRO A 50 -14.61 8.56 -19.80
N ALA A 51 -15.45 8.94 -18.83
CA ALA A 51 -15.13 9.13 -17.41
C ALA A 51 -13.72 9.69 -17.15
N LEU A 52 -13.61 11.02 -17.11
CA LEU A 52 -12.42 11.83 -16.78
C LEU A 52 -11.36 11.05 -15.97
N LYS A 53 -10.48 10.31 -16.66
CA LYS A 53 -9.33 9.66 -16.04
C LYS A 53 -8.39 10.80 -15.67
N GLN A 54 -8.44 11.26 -14.43
CA GLN A 54 -7.54 12.28 -13.93
C GLN A 54 -6.11 11.75 -14.08
N ARG A 55 -5.44 12.22 -15.11
CA ARG A 55 -4.06 11.89 -15.47
C ARG A 55 -3.28 13.18 -15.41
N ILE A 56 -2.28 13.22 -14.54
CA ILE A 56 -1.34 14.33 -14.44
C ILE A 56 0.03 13.80 -14.85
N THR A 57 0.73 14.52 -15.71
CA THR A 57 2.13 14.22 -16.07
C THR A 57 3.04 15.20 -15.33
N GLY A 58 4.25 14.76 -14.95
CA GLY A 58 5.17 15.57 -14.15
C GLY A 58 4.59 15.92 -12.77
N PHE A 59 3.93 14.97 -12.11
CA PHE A 59 3.28 15.18 -10.83
C PHE A 59 4.28 15.63 -9.75
N ARG A 60 3.97 16.76 -9.10
CA ARG A 60 4.73 17.32 -7.98
C ARG A 60 3.77 17.77 -6.91
N PHE A 61 4.04 17.38 -5.68
CA PHE A 61 3.25 17.76 -4.52
C PHE A 61 4.15 18.04 -3.33
N GLN A 62 3.77 19.02 -2.52
CA GLN A 62 4.41 19.35 -1.25
C GLN A 62 3.32 19.41 -0.18
N GLY A 63 3.51 18.63 0.89
CA GLY A 63 2.61 18.60 2.03
C GLY A 63 3.23 19.32 3.22
N PHE A 64 2.38 20.03 3.95
CA PHE A 64 2.76 20.82 5.12
C PHE A 64 1.95 20.38 6.34
N HIS A 65 2.56 20.51 7.52
CA HIS A 65 1.90 20.36 8.82
C HIS A 65 2.42 21.50 9.71
N ASP A 66 1.52 22.24 10.35
CA ASP A 66 1.85 23.41 11.19
C ASP A 66 2.81 24.41 10.51
N GLY A 67 2.58 24.68 9.23
CA GLY A 67 3.39 25.59 8.41
C GLY A 67 4.75 25.04 7.96
N LYS A 68 5.13 23.84 8.42
CA LYS A 68 6.41 23.18 8.08
C LYS A 68 6.20 22.11 7.01
N LYS A 69 7.16 22.00 6.09
CA LYS A 69 7.11 21.01 5.01
C LYS A 69 7.47 19.63 5.55
N VAL A 70 6.51 18.69 5.51
CA VAL A 70 6.67 17.33 6.05
C VAL A 70 6.85 16.27 4.96
N ILE A 71 6.38 16.54 3.73
CA ILE A 71 6.50 15.59 2.63
C ILE A 71 6.64 16.29 1.28
N THR A 72 7.37 15.67 0.36
CA THR A 72 7.40 16.02 -1.05
C THR A 72 7.26 14.76 -1.88
N ILE A 73 6.36 14.79 -2.86
CA ILE A 73 6.12 13.68 -3.78
C ILE A 73 6.41 14.17 -5.19
N LYS A 74 7.26 13.44 -5.91
CA LYS A 74 7.51 13.63 -7.34
C LYS A 74 7.22 12.32 -8.07
N ALA A 75 6.59 12.39 -9.23
CA ALA A 75 6.35 11.25 -10.09
C ALA A 75 6.18 11.71 -11.54
N ASP A 76 6.48 10.82 -12.49
CA ASP A 76 6.33 11.14 -13.92
C ASP A 76 4.86 11.19 -14.31
N LYS A 77 4.04 10.36 -13.67
CA LYS A 77 2.62 10.24 -13.95
C LYS A 77 1.85 9.93 -12.69
N PHE A 78 0.73 10.63 -12.50
CA PHE A 78 -0.29 10.33 -11.50
C PHE A 78 -1.59 9.96 -12.20
N THR A 79 -2.20 8.85 -11.82
CA THR A 79 -3.54 8.45 -12.28
C THR A 79 -4.40 7.96 -11.13
N ILE A 80 -5.71 8.10 -11.30
CA ILE A 80 -6.71 7.49 -10.42
C ILE A 80 -7.46 6.43 -11.22
N GLU A 81 -7.48 5.20 -10.70
CA GLU A 81 -8.13 4.06 -11.33
C GLU A 81 -9.11 3.40 -10.34
N LYS A 82 -10.18 2.79 -10.87
CA LYS A 82 -11.06 1.95 -10.05
C LYS A 82 -10.36 0.64 -9.73
N LYS A 83 -10.35 0.24 -8.46
CA LYS A 83 -9.80 -1.04 -8.03
C LYS A 83 -10.70 -2.18 -8.51
N LYS A 84 -10.13 -3.16 -9.21
CA LYS A 84 -10.82 -4.40 -9.60
C LYS A 84 -10.57 -5.46 -8.53
N LEU A 85 -11.63 -6.10 -8.00
CA LEU A 85 -11.52 -7.24 -7.10
C LEU A 85 -12.21 -8.44 -7.77
N GLY A 86 -11.44 -9.28 -8.46
CA GLY A 86 -11.97 -10.32 -9.34
C GLY A 86 -12.75 -9.73 -10.51
N PHE A 87 -13.90 -10.35 -10.83
CA PHE A 87 -14.81 -9.87 -11.89
C PHE A 87 -15.67 -8.67 -11.43
N PHE A 88 -15.73 -8.39 -10.13
CA PHE A 88 -16.49 -7.28 -9.58
C PHE A 88 -15.68 -5.98 -9.65
N ARG A 89 -16.12 -5.08 -10.52
CA ARG A 89 -15.75 -3.66 -10.43
C ARG A 89 -16.58 -3.04 -9.32
N LEU A 90 -16.19 -3.23 -8.07
CA LEU A 90 -16.80 -2.48 -6.96
C LEU A 90 -16.53 -0.99 -7.22
N ALA A 91 -17.54 -0.27 -7.69
CA ALA A 91 -17.47 1.15 -8.07
C ALA A 91 -17.12 2.11 -6.92
N LEU A 92 -16.79 1.57 -5.74
CA LEU A 92 -16.63 2.29 -4.48
C LEU A 92 -15.18 2.43 -4.02
N MET A 93 -14.21 1.79 -4.70
CA MET A 93 -12.80 1.80 -4.28
C MET A 93 -11.90 2.36 -5.38
N ASN A 94 -11.26 3.49 -5.09
CA ASN A 94 -10.27 4.09 -5.98
C ASN A 94 -8.84 3.74 -5.53
N GLU A 95 -7.96 3.52 -6.50
CA GLU A 95 -6.52 3.37 -6.31
C GLU A 95 -5.81 4.51 -7.05
N ALA A 96 -5.00 5.27 -6.32
CA ALA A 96 -4.11 6.25 -6.91
C ALA A 96 -2.81 5.54 -7.36
N ARG A 97 -2.27 5.92 -8.51
CA ARG A 97 -1.04 5.35 -9.07
C ARG A 97 -0.04 6.44 -9.40
N LEU A 98 1.20 6.23 -8.97
CA LEU A 98 2.35 7.09 -9.23
C LEU A 98 3.42 6.30 -9.98
N ALA A 99 3.79 6.74 -11.17
CA ALA A 99 4.89 6.15 -11.95
C ALA A 99 6.22 6.81 -11.59
N ASN A 100 7.28 6.03 -11.41
CA ASN A 100 8.62 6.51 -11.03
C ASN A 100 8.58 7.44 -9.80
N ALA A 101 7.94 6.98 -8.72
CA ALA A 101 7.67 7.82 -7.57
C ALA A 101 8.93 8.05 -6.72
N PHE A 102 9.22 9.30 -6.43
CA PHE A 102 10.26 9.75 -5.51
C PHE A 102 9.63 10.58 -4.39
N ILE A 103 9.74 10.08 -3.16
CA ILE A 103 9.12 10.68 -1.98
C ILE A 103 10.22 11.12 -1.03
N ARG A 104 10.15 12.35 -0.56
CA ARG A 104 10.95 12.84 0.57
C ARG A 104 10.05 13.10 1.76
N ILE A 105 10.42 12.58 2.91
CA ILE A 105 9.75 12.76 4.18
C ILE A 105 10.70 13.54 5.08
N PHE A 106 10.20 14.56 5.76
CA PHE A 106 10.97 15.39 6.68
C PHE A 106 10.44 15.17 8.09
N CYS A 107 11.26 14.60 8.96
CA CYS A 107 10.98 14.52 10.40
C CYS A 107 11.31 15.86 11.03
N GLU A 108 10.51 16.24 12.02
CA GLU A 108 10.92 17.23 13.00
C GLU A 108 11.71 16.55 14.11
N GLU A 109 12.76 17.21 14.58
CA GLU A 109 13.34 16.89 15.87
C GLU A 109 12.24 17.10 16.92
N ALA A 110 12.01 16.11 17.79
CA ALA A 110 11.10 16.29 18.91
C ALA A 110 11.53 17.56 19.65
N PRO A 111 10.62 18.51 19.95
CA PRO A 111 11.01 19.73 20.63
C PRO A 111 11.66 19.36 21.95
N THR A 112 12.97 19.60 22.06
CA THR A 112 13.65 19.67 23.34
C THR A 112 13.00 20.80 24.10
N THR A 113 12.17 20.48 25.08
CA THR A 113 11.61 21.45 26.01
C THR A 113 12.76 22.30 26.55
N PRO A 114 12.75 23.64 26.40
CA PRO A 114 13.79 24.49 26.94
C PRO A 114 13.60 24.56 28.46
N GLY A 115 14.21 23.61 29.18
CA GLY A 115 14.10 23.49 30.63
C GLY A 115 15.26 22.75 31.28
N ASP A 116 15.82 21.73 30.62
CA ASP A 116 16.91 20.96 31.21
C ASP A 116 18.25 21.22 30.51
N SER A 117 18.84 22.36 30.88
CA SER A 117 20.26 22.62 30.67
C SER A 117 21.10 21.70 31.55
N LYS A 118 21.38 20.47 31.11
CA LYS A 118 22.65 19.78 31.37
C LYS A 118 23.02 18.93 30.18
N ALA A 119 24.11 19.32 29.54
CA ALA A 119 24.82 18.57 28.53
C ALA A 119 25.00 17.11 28.96
N SER A 120 24.30 16.21 28.27
CA SER A 120 24.69 14.81 28.17
C SER A 120 24.66 14.46 26.69
N SER A 121 25.83 14.56 26.08
CA SER A 121 26.18 13.94 24.81
C SER A 121 26.04 12.43 24.97
N ASN A 122 24.82 11.93 24.82
CA ASN A 122 24.52 10.51 24.64
C ASN A 122 23.14 10.44 23.98
N SER A 123 23.10 10.60 22.66
CA SER A 123 21.96 10.23 21.84
C SER A 123 21.61 8.77 22.12
N ARG A 124 20.56 8.57 22.93
CA ARG A 124 20.12 7.26 23.43
C ARG A 124 19.73 6.34 22.27
N PRO A 125 20.02 5.03 22.35
CA PRO A 125 19.39 4.03 21.49
C PRO A 125 17.91 3.94 21.89
N GLY A 126 17.03 4.65 21.17
CA GLY A 126 15.58 4.61 21.48
C GLY A 126 14.76 5.83 21.11
N GLN A 127 15.30 6.85 20.43
CA GLN A 127 14.47 7.92 19.90
C GLN A 127 13.49 7.37 18.85
N SER A 128 12.24 7.21 19.28
CA SER A 128 11.10 6.86 18.44
C SER A 128 10.77 8.06 17.56
N MET A 129 11.34 8.11 16.36
CA MET A 129 10.88 9.03 15.32
C MET A 129 9.48 8.59 14.90
N SER A 130 8.46 9.36 15.29
CA SER A 130 7.08 9.14 14.86
C SER A 130 6.80 9.90 13.57
N PHE A 131 6.30 9.19 12.56
CA PHE A 131 5.89 9.77 11.26
C PHE A 131 4.38 9.80 11.10
N GLY A 132 3.62 9.64 12.19
CA GLY A 132 2.16 9.58 12.11
C GLY A 132 1.54 10.80 11.41
N HIS A 133 2.18 11.97 11.56
CA HIS A 133 1.75 13.22 10.93
C HIS A 133 1.99 13.27 9.42
N VAL A 134 2.91 12.48 8.86
CA VAL A 134 3.25 12.45 7.42
C VAL A 134 2.16 11.81 6.57
N PHE A 135 1.31 11.00 7.18
CA PHE A 135 0.14 10.37 6.56
C PHE A 135 -1.17 10.97 7.06
N SER A 136 -1.12 12.11 7.74
CA SER A 136 -2.32 12.87 8.06
C SER A 136 -3.04 13.29 6.77
N LYS A 137 -4.34 13.52 6.86
CA LYS A 137 -5.14 13.92 5.68
C LYS A 137 -4.64 15.24 5.09
N ASP A 138 -4.06 16.10 5.92
CA ASP A 138 -3.63 17.45 5.56
C ASP A 138 -2.24 17.48 4.92
N SER A 139 -1.42 16.45 5.17
CA SER A 139 -0.08 16.32 4.60
C SER A 139 -0.05 15.57 3.26
N LEU A 140 -1.14 14.91 2.86
CA LEU A 140 -1.25 14.19 1.59
C LEU A 140 -1.92 15.04 0.51
N PRO A 141 -1.66 14.78 -0.79
CA PRO A 141 -2.29 15.53 -1.86
C PRO A 141 -3.82 15.44 -1.74
N PRO A 142 -4.56 16.55 -1.88
CA PRO A 142 -6.01 16.52 -1.90
C PRO A 142 -6.45 15.71 -3.12
N MET A 143 -6.85 14.47 -2.89
CA MET A 143 -7.32 13.61 -3.95
C MET A 143 -8.76 14.01 -4.27
N ALA A 144 -8.99 14.51 -5.49
CA ALA A 144 -10.29 15.02 -5.95
C ALA A 144 -11.42 13.95 -5.97
N VAL A 145 -11.11 12.70 -5.65
CA VAL A 145 -12.04 11.59 -5.59
C VAL A 145 -12.28 11.13 -4.15
N LYS A 146 -13.56 11.03 -3.78
CA LYS A 146 -13.96 10.35 -2.54
C LYS A 146 -13.45 8.89 -2.58
N ARG A 147 -12.92 8.39 -1.44
CA ARG A 147 -12.59 6.97 -1.19
C ARG A 147 -11.37 6.39 -1.94
N VAL A 148 -10.23 7.10 -1.97
CA VAL A 148 -8.95 6.44 -2.30
C VAL A 148 -8.57 5.49 -1.16
N PHE A 149 -8.34 4.23 -1.49
CA PHE A 149 -8.04 3.17 -0.52
C PHE A 149 -6.55 2.84 -0.44
N SER A 150 -5.87 2.96 -1.57
CA SER A 150 -4.44 2.69 -1.69
C SER A 150 -3.78 3.62 -2.69
N VAL A 151 -2.50 3.88 -2.45
CA VAL A 151 -1.62 4.56 -3.40
C VAL A 151 -0.55 3.57 -3.83
N MET A 152 -0.55 3.19 -5.10
CA MET A 152 0.46 2.31 -5.69
C MET A 152 1.55 3.13 -6.38
N MET A 153 2.80 2.73 -6.19
CA MET A 153 3.98 3.40 -6.73
C MET A 153 4.85 2.36 -7.40
N ALA A 154 5.30 2.63 -8.63
CA ALA A 154 6.16 1.71 -9.36
C ALA A 154 7.02 2.44 -10.41
N PRO A 155 8.36 2.29 -10.39
CA PRO A 155 9.19 2.00 -9.21
C PRO A 155 9.02 3.08 -8.11
N VAL A 156 9.57 2.81 -6.92
CA VAL A 156 9.48 3.73 -5.77
C VAL A 156 10.82 3.92 -5.07
N ARG A 157 11.12 5.17 -4.69
CA ARG A 157 12.19 5.54 -3.76
C ARG A 157 11.65 6.52 -2.72
N ILE A 158 11.87 6.21 -1.45
CA ILE A 158 11.53 7.07 -0.31
C ILE A 158 12.82 7.46 0.38
N GLU A 159 12.97 8.74 0.70
CA GLU A 159 14.04 9.28 1.51
C GLU A 159 13.45 9.96 2.74
N VAL A 160 14.01 9.62 3.90
CA VAL A 160 13.61 10.17 5.19
C VAL A 160 14.74 11.07 5.68
N TYR A 161 14.42 12.33 5.91
CA TYR A 161 15.34 13.36 6.36
C TYR A 161 15.03 13.78 7.79
N GLU A 162 16.06 13.95 8.60
CA GLU A 162 16.00 14.66 9.87
C GLU A 162 16.73 15.99 9.68
N GLY A 163 15.98 17.09 9.71
CA GLY A 163 16.48 18.39 9.28
C GLY A 163 16.99 18.36 7.83
N LYS A 164 18.31 18.47 7.64
CA LYS A 164 18.99 18.40 6.33
C LYS A 164 19.69 17.05 6.08
N SER A 165 19.73 16.18 7.07
CA SER A 165 20.46 14.92 7.03
C SER A 165 19.57 13.79 6.52
N LEU A 166 20.04 13.05 5.50
CA LEU A 166 19.37 11.84 5.04
C LEU A 166 19.61 10.72 6.06
N VAL A 167 18.55 10.26 6.71
CA VAL A 167 18.61 9.21 7.72
C VAL A 167 18.43 7.84 7.09
N THR A 168 17.34 7.67 6.33
CA THR A 168 16.98 6.38 5.73
C THR A 168 16.53 6.56 4.29
N ALA A 169 17.04 5.72 3.41
CA ALA A 169 16.56 5.61 2.02
C ALA A 169 16.01 4.20 1.77
N ILE A 170 14.79 4.12 1.23
CA ILE A 170 14.13 2.87 0.86
C ILE A 170 13.87 2.88 -0.64
N SER A 171 14.24 1.83 -1.35
CA SER A 171 13.92 1.65 -2.77
C SER A 171 13.35 0.27 -3.03
N ALA A 172 12.38 0.18 -3.95
CA ALA A 172 11.78 -1.10 -4.35
C ALA A 172 11.16 -1.03 -5.76
N ARG A 173 10.86 -2.20 -6.33
CA ARG A 173 10.14 -2.30 -7.61
C ARG A 173 8.71 -1.76 -7.50
N THR A 174 8.04 -2.03 -6.38
CA THR A 174 6.71 -1.47 -6.10
C THR A 174 6.58 -1.06 -4.64
N GLY A 175 5.78 -0.03 -4.38
CA GLY A 175 5.36 0.39 -3.05
C GLY A 175 3.86 0.62 -3.03
N THR A 176 3.18 0.24 -1.95
CA THR A 176 1.74 0.46 -1.78
C THR A 176 1.46 1.06 -0.41
N ILE A 177 0.95 2.29 -0.37
CA ILE A 177 0.43 2.89 0.86
C ILE A 177 -1.00 2.41 1.04
N ARG A 178 -1.28 1.73 2.15
CA ARG A 178 -2.62 1.25 2.52
C ARG A 178 -3.22 2.20 3.54
N LEU A 179 -3.94 3.21 3.05
CA LEU A 179 -4.42 4.33 3.87
C LEU A 179 -5.24 3.90 5.09
N ARG A 180 -6.11 2.87 4.96
CA ARG A 180 -6.89 2.35 6.09
C ARG A 180 -6.07 1.61 7.14
N ARG A 181 -5.01 0.91 6.72
CA ARG A 181 -4.15 0.13 7.63
C ARG A 181 -2.96 0.96 8.14
N ARG A 182 -2.77 2.17 7.62
CA ARG A 182 -1.64 3.06 7.92
C ARG A 182 -0.29 2.33 7.82
N GLU A 183 -0.14 1.51 6.78
CA GLU A 183 1.09 0.78 6.50
C GLU A 183 1.54 1.04 5.05
N ILE A 184 2.84 0.94 4.83
CA ILE A 184 3.44 0.96 3.49
C ILE A 184 4.03 -0.41 3.23
N LEU A 185 3.66 -1.01 2.11
CA LEU A 185 4.16 -2.31 1.68
C LEU A 185 5.07 -2.13 0.47
N PHE A 186 6.33 -2.48 0.61
CA PHE A 186 7.31 -2.54 -0.47
C PHE A 186 7.48 -3.97 -0.96
N LYS A 187 7.61 -4.16 -2.27
CA LYS A 187 7.79 -5.46 -2.90
C LYS A 187 8.76 -5.40 -4.08
N GLY A 188 9.56 -6.46 -4.19
CA GLY A 188 10.53 -6.72 -5.26
C GLY A 188 11.82 -5.94 -5.04
N SER A 189 12.90 -6.66 -4.76
CA SER A 189 14.27 -6.12 -4.63
C SER A 189 14.32 -4.91 -3.68
N VAL A 190 13.70 -5.04 -2.50
CA VAL A 190 13.66 -3.98 -1.50
C VAL A 190 15.05 -3.79 -0.93
N LYS A 191 15.52 -2.54 -0.96
CA LYS A 191 16.77 -2.11 -0.34
C LYS A 191 16.49 -0.95 0.60
N VAL A 192 16.91 -1.07 1.85
CA VAL A 192 16.93 0.01 2.83
C VAL A 192 18.36 0.34 3.16
N VAL A 193 18.71 1.62 3.15
CA VAL A 193 20.02 2.14 3.52
C VAL A 193 19.81 3.12 4.66
N SER A 194 20.52 2.92 5.76
CA SER A 194 20.54 3.83 6.91
C SER A 194 21.96 3.94 7.43
N GLY A 195 22.61 5.09 7.18
CA GLY A 195 24.04 5.23 7.42
C GLY A 195 24.85 4.14 6.71
N ALA A 196 25.69 3.42 7.45
CA ALA A 196 26.47 2.30 6.94
C ALA A 196 25.68 0.98 6.81
N ARG A 197 24.46 0.93 7.36
CA ARG A 197 23.65 -0.29 7.37
C ARG A 197 22.83 -0.42 6.11
N VAL A 198 22.81 -1.63 5.56
CA VAL A 198 22.06 -1.96 4.34
C VAL A 198 21.24 -3.22 4.55
N LEU A 199 19.92 -3.08 4.51
CA LEU A 199 18.98 -4.20 4.49
C LEU A 199 18.55 -4.49 3.05
N LYS A 200 18.58 -5.77 2.67
CA LYS A 200 18.00 -6.28 1.42
C LYS A 200 16.99 -7.38 1.72
N THR A 201 15.82 -7.31 1.09
CA THR A 201 14.74 -8.31 1.20
C THR A 201 13.80 -8.20 0.00
N ASP A 202 12.93 -9.17 -0.23
CA ASP A 202 11.94 -9.10 -1.31
C ASP A 202 10.66 -8.37 -0.92
N GLN A 203 10.36 -8.27 0.38
CA GLN A 203 9.18 -7.58 0.86
C GLN A 203 9.44 -6.92 2.21
N LEU A 204 8.94 -5.71 2.38
CA LEU A 204 9.10 -4.94 3.61
C LEU A 204 7.79 -4.21 3.93
N ARG A 205 7.36 -4.30 5.19
CA ARG A 205 6.30 -3.46 5.74
C ARG A 205 6.92 -2.34 6.56
N VAL A 206 6.37 -1.15 6.40
CA VAL A 206 6.67 0.02 7.22
C VAL A 206 5.39 0.43 7.92
N ILE A 207 5.48 0.62 9.22
CA ILE A 207 4.40 1.11 10.08
C ILE A 207 4.83 2.51 10.54
N PRO A 208 4.48 3.58 9.80
CA PRO A 208 5.00 4.92 10.03
C PRO A 208 4.67 5.48 11.42
N ASP A 209 3.46 5.19 11.91
CA ASP A 209 2.99 5.60 13.24
C ASP A 209 3.90 5.09 14.37
N ARG A 210 4.62 3.98 14.14
CA ARG A 210 5.56 3.39 15.12
C ARG A 210 7.02 3.56 14.73
N GLY A 211 7.33 4.09 13.54
CA GLY A 211 8.70 4.12 13.03
C GLY A 211 9.31 2.72 12.83
N VAL A 212 8.48 1.70 12.61
CA VAL A 212 8.90 0.28 12.56
C VAL A 212 8.97 -0.23 11.13
N LEU A 213 10.05 -0.96 10.86
CA LEU A 213 10.30 -1.78 9.69
C LEU A 213 10.11 -3.25 10.07
N ARG A 214 9.33 -3.98 9.28
CA ARG A 214 9.11 -5.42 9.47
C ARG A 214 9.25 -6.17 8.16
N THR A 215 10.00 -7.26 8.16
CA THR A 215 9.94 -8.27 7.10
C THR A 215 9.77 -9.66 7.70
N ASP A 216 8.90 -10.44 7.08
CA ASP A 216 8.68 -11.87 7.35
C ASP A 216 9.27 -12.73 6.21
N TYR A 217 10.17 -12.13 5.41
CA TYR A 217 10.83 -12.75 4.26
C TYR A 217 12.33 -12.85 4.51
N PRO A 218 13.03 -13.77 3.81
CA PRO A 218 14.48 -13.82 3.84
C PRO A 218 15.09 -12.42 3.65
N PHE A 219 16.03 -12.09 4.51
CA PHE A 219 16.71 -10.81 4.49
C PHE A 219 18.21 -10.97 4.68
N VAL A 220 18.93 -9.98 4.18
CA VAL A 220 20.35 -9.79 4.42
C VAL A 220 20.53 -8.37 4.97
N LEU A 221 20.95 -8.27 6.22
CA LEU A 221 21.36 -7.01 6.85
C LEU A 221 22.89 -6.97 6.88
N LYS A 222 23.46 -5.96 6.25
CA LYS A 222 24.89 -5.66 6.32
C LYS A 222 25.10 -4.48 7.25
N ASP A 223 26.00 -4.64 8.20
CA ASP A 223 26.67 -3.58 8.94
C ASP A 223 28.17 -3.62 8.56
N HIS A 224 28.95 -2.57 8.86
CA HIS A 224 30.34 -2.36 8.40
C HIS A 224 31.14 -3.64 8.11
N GLU A 225 31.20 -4.56 9.07
CA GLU A 225 31.94 -5.82 8.95
C GLU A 225 31.04 -7.06 9.05
N ASN A 226 29.79 -6.88 9.50
CA ASN A 226 28.90 -7.98 9.85
C ASN A 226 27.81 -8.18 8.82
N ARG A 227 27.61 -9.44 8.41
CA ARG A 227 26.49 -9.84 7.58
C ARG A 227 25.57 -10.75 8.36
N ILE A 228 24.37 -10.26 8.64
CA ILE A 228 23.32 -11.01 9.30
C ILE A 228 22.32 -11.47 8.23
N ASN A 229 22.06 -12.76 8.18
CA ASN A 229 20.99 -13.32 7.35
C ASN A 229 19.89 -13.86 8.28
N GLY A 230 18.63 -13.70 7.90
CA GLY A 230 17.52 -14.22 8.69
C GLY A 230 16.22 -14.29 7.89
N LYS A 231 15.15 -14.72 8.53
CA LYS A 231 13.81 -14.86 7.92
C LYS A 231 12.80 -13.83 8.43
N HIS A 232 13.01 -13.32 9.63
CA HIS A 232 12.16 -12.34 10.27
C HIS A 232 13.03 -11.22 10.83
N LEU A 233 12.66 -9.99 10.54
CA LEU A 233 13.31 -8.82 11.09
C LEU A 233 12.25 -7.82 11.52
N LEU A 234 12.33 -7.41 12.77
CA LEU A 234 11.67 -6.24 13.30
C LEU A 234 12.77 -5.23 13.64
N ALA A 235 12.70 -4.03 13.08
CA ALA A 235 13.71 -3.00 13.28
C ALA A 235 13.09 -1.61 13.27
N ASN A 236 13.80 -0.61 13.78
CA ASN A 236 13.44 0.78 13.55
C ASN A 236 13.94 1.25 12.17
N LEU A 237 13.67 2.51 11.81
CA LEU A 237 14.13 3.10 10.53
C LEU A 237 15.66 3.17 10.38
N PHE A 238 16.38 3.13 11.50
CA PHE A 238 17.84 3.10 11.53
C PHE A 238 18.43 1.70 11.32
N LEU A 239 17.58 0.70 11.08
CA LEU A 239 17.97 -0.71 11.01
C LEU A 239 18.58 -1.23 12.32
N ASN A 240 18.19 -0.67 13.46
CA ASN A 240 18.44 -1.28 14.77
C ASN A 240 17.35 -2.34 15.02
N PRO A 241 17.70 -3.61 15.27
CA PRO A 241 16.73 -4.64 15.62
C PRO A 241 15.93 -4.25 16.87
N LEU A 242 14.64 -4.55 16.85
CA LEU A 242 13.74 -4.41 17.98
C LEU A 242 13.41 -5.80 18.52
N VAL A 243 13.52 -5.99 19.84
CA VAL A 243 13.10 -7.23 20.49
C VAL A 243 11.58 -7.20 20.61
N GLU A 244 10.89 -8.24 20.13
CA GLU A 244 9.47 -8.45 20.48
C GLU A 244 9.44 -8.78 21.97
N GLN A 245 8.94 -7.83 22.78
CA GLN A 245 8.59 -8.05 24.19
C GLN A 245 7.30 -8.83 24.30
#